data_AF-A0A402XL24-F1
#
_entry.id   AF-A0A402XL24-F1
#
_cell.length_a   1.000
_cell.length_b   1.000
_cell.length_c   1.000
_cell.angle_alpha   90.00
_cell.angle_beta   90.00
_cell.angle_gamma   90.00
#
_symmetry.space_group_name_H-M   'P 1'
#
loop_
_entity.id
_entity.type
_entity.pdbx_description
1 polymer ?
#
loop_
_entity_poly.entity_id
_entity_poly.type
_entity_poly.pdbx_seq_one_letter_code
_entity_poly.pdbx_strand_id
1 'polypeptide(L)'
;MRQEWLTLDEAAEVIRQHNITLLPADLIRHALHGDLSLSVYFPSPVLLRPLNPPCRFACRSSKTPFPPAQCNKPGNRKVMANSPPCRRDPTLQLTTSHLWNLPLIGLERLLLHQQLAKTLNRPCPNDTHCCNQIGIVICDENDSYYQLCCRKSLRELLLELLATRNNLQEELHLLIGQLYGNGRNDLKSRLSLSVCYLQDTLPPDALFVIRRTHLEAFLTRHQPKSKERITSALSRLLWLACKHNPLLDDEMLEHPYKLLNIFECWAREEGMHLPLSGETLKTALQRGAPP
;
A
#
# COMPACT_ATOMS: atom_id res chain seq x y z
N MET A 1 17.16 -11.00 4.39
CA MET A 1 16.08 -11.76 3.72
C MET A 1 16.54 -12.17 2.33
N ARG A 2 16.29 -13.41 1.88
CA ARG A 2 16.74 -13.89 0.55
C ARG A 2 15.71 -13.71 -0.57
N GLN A 3 14.42 -13.59 -0.23
CA GLN A 3 13.33 -13.41 -1.19
C GLN A 3 13.16 -11.93 -1.57
N GLU A 4 12.79 -11.68 -2.83
CA GLU A 4 12.58 -10.34 -3.40
C GLU A 4 11.24 -9.71 -2.98
N TRP A 5 10.24 -10.54 -2.74
CA TRP A 5 8.90 -10.16 -2.28
C TRP A 5 8.39 -11.19 -1.27
N LEU A 6 7.44 -10.77 -0.44
CA LEU A 6 6.81 -11.59 0.59
C LEU A 6 5.29 -11.42 0.52
N THR A 7 4.54 -12.48 0.79
CA THR A 7 3.09 -12.38 1.04
C THR A 7 2.81 -11.55 2.30
N LEU A 8 1.56 -11.11 2.49
CA LEU A 8 1.17 -10.36 3.68
C LEU A 8 1.43 -11.15 4.98
N ASP A 9 1.22 -12.46 4.96
CA ASP A 9 1.44 -13.34 6.11
C ASP A 9 2.93 -13.50 6.42
N GLU A 10 3.75 -13.76 5.40
CA GLU A 10 5.21 -13.85 5.56
C GLU A 10 5.81 -12.50 6.02
N ALA A 11 5.33 -11.38 5.48
CA ALA A 11 5.78 -10.06 5.91
C ALA A 11 5.42 -9.78 7.37
N ALA A 12 4.21 -10.16 7.81
CA ALA A 12 3.80 -10.03 9.21
C ALA A 12 4.69 -10.87 10.15
N GLU A 13 5.07 -12.09 9.73
CA GLU A 13 6.00 -12.94 10.48
C GLU A 13 7.37 -12.28 10.66
N VAL A 14 7.90 -11.69 9.59
CA VAL A 14 9.20 -11.03 9.59
C VAL A 14 9.18 -9.78 10.46
N ILE A 15 8.11 -8.99 10.39
CA ILE A 15 7.96 -7.80 11.22
C ILE A 15 7.90 -8.21 12.71
N ARG A 16 7.29 -9.35 13.03
CA ARG A 16 7.26 -9.90 14.39
C ARG A 16 8.65 -10.21 14.93
N GLN A 17 9.58 -10.68 14.09
CA GLN A 17 10.98 -10.89 14.48
C GLN A 17 11.70 -9.59 14.87
N HIS A 18 11.17 -8.44 14.45
CA HIS A 18 11.70 -7.11 14.80
C HIS A 18 10.99 -6.48 16.02
N ASN A 19 10.34 -7.29 16.87
CA ASN A 19 9.58 -6.87 18.05
C ASN A 19 8.40 -5.94 17.77
N ILE A 20 7.87 -5.96 16.54
CA ILE A 20 6.67 -5.21 16.16
C ILE A 20 5.56 -6.24 15.89
N THR A 21 4.48 -6.19 16.68
CA THR A 21 3.34 -7.10 16.51
C THR A 21 2.32 -6.48 15.56
N LEU A 22 2.39 -6.83 14.27
CA LEU A 22 1.37 -6.48 13.27
C LEU A 22 0.71 -7.73 12.73
N LEU A 23 -0.61 -7.67 12.55
CA LEU A 23 -1.38 -8.66 11.82
C LEU A 23 -1.35 -8.34 10.31
N PRO A 24 -1.60 -9.31 9.42
CA PRO A 24 -1.74 -9.06 7.98
C PRO A 24 -2.76 -7.95 7.65
N ALA A 25 -3.84 -7.87 8.44
CA ALA A 25 -4.84 -6.80 8.33
C ALA A 25 -4.26 -5.40 8.62
N ASP A 26 -3.28 -5.30 9.53
CA ASP A 26 -2.61 -4.03 9.83
C ASP A 26 -1.72 -3.57 8.66
N LEU A 27 -1.09 -4.51 7.95
CA LEU A 27 -0.33 -4.19 6.74
C LEU A 27 -1.23 -3.62 5.65
N ILE A 28 -2.44 -4.16 5.48
CA ILE A 28 -3.44 -3.61 4.57
C ILE A 28 -3.83 -2.19 5.00
N ARG A 29 -4.01 -1.92 6.31
CA ARG A 29 -4.29 -0.57 6.81
C ARG A 29 -3.16 0.40 6.46
N HIS A 30 -1.91 0.05 6.77
CA HIS A 30 -0.75 0.88 6.43
C HIS A 30 -0.67 1.15 4.92
N ALA A 31 -1.02 0.17 4.08
CA ALA A 31 -1.06 0.38 2.65
C ALA A 31 -2.16 1.34 2.20
N LEU A 32 -3.36 1.22 2.77
CA LEU A 32 -4.47 2.12 2.48
C LEU A 32 -4.22 3.56 2.96
N HIS A 33 -3.40 3.74 4.00
CA HIS A 33 -2.94 5.03 4.50
C HIS A 33 -1.73 5.60 3.72
N GLY A 34 -1.06 4.79 2.90
CA GLY A 34 0.11 5.20 2.13
C GLY A 34 1.44 5.08 2.89
N ASP A 35 1.45 4.46 4.07
CA ASP A 35 2.66 4.21 4.86
C ASP A 35 3.49 3.05 4.29
N LEU A 36 2.82 2.12 3.60
CA LEU A 36 3.40 0.90 3.04
C LEU A 36 2.97 0.74 1.57
N SER A 37 3.92 0.45 0.68
CA SER A 37 3.60 0.21 -0.73
C SER A 37 3.33 -1.28 -0.98
N LEU A 38 2.12 -1.59 -1.45
CA LEU A 38 1.75 -2.94 -1.88
C LEU A 38 2.02 -3.18 -3.36
N SER A 39 2.24 -4.44 -3.67
CA SER A 39 2.40 -4.95 -5.03
C SER A 39 1.47 -6.15 -5.24
N VAL A 40 1.26 -6.52 -6.49
CA VAL A 40 0.56 -7.74 -6.88
C VAL A 40 1.52 -8.63 -7.67
N TYR A 41 1.53 -9.91 -7.33
CA TYR A 41 2.22 -10.96 -8.05
C TYR A 41 1.23 -11.71 -8.94
N PHE A 42 1.49 -11.78 -10.24
CA PHE A 42 0.71 -12.51 -11.24
C PHE A 42 1.48 -13.76 -11.67
N PRO A 43 1.12 -14.97 -11.18
CA PRO A 43 1.73 -16.20 -11.66
C PRO A 43 1.42 -16.45 -13.14
N SER A 44 0.16 -16.25 -13.54
CA SER A 44 -0.29 -16.31 -14.93
C SER A 44 -0.23 -14.93 -15.60
N PRO A 45 0.10 -14.85 -16.91
CA PRO A 45 0.17 -13.58 -17.60
C PRO A 45 -1.22 -12.96 -17.76
N VAL A 46 -1.32 -11.66 -17.51
CA VAL A 46 -2.57 -10.90 -17.62
C VAL A 46 -2.49 -9.83 -18.70
N LEU A 47 -3.65 -9.47 -19.25
CA LEU A 47 -3.76 -8.45 -20.28
C LEU A 47 -3.82 -7.06 -19.65
N LEU A 48 -2.95 -6.18 -20.15
CA LEU A 48 -2.76 -4.81 -19.70
C LEU A 48 -3.09 -3.85 -20.82
N ARG A 49 -3.73 -2.74 -20.46
CA ARG A 49 -3.94 -1.58 -21.32
C ARG A 49 -3.19 -0.37 -20.74
N PRO A 50 -2.31 0.30 -21.50
CA PRO A 50 -1.67 1.53 -21.05
C PRO A 50 -2.70 2.60 -20.66
N LEU A 51 -2.48 3.24 -19.51
CA LEU A 51 -3.33 4.29 -18.96
C LEU A 51 -2.60 5.64 -19.05
N ASN A 52 -2.97 6.46 -20.04
CA ASN A 52 -2.37 7.78 -20.26
C ASN A 52 -3.43 8.86 -20.52
N PRO A 53 -3.48 9.96 -19.75
CA PRO A 53 -2.81 10.16 -18.46
C PRO A 53 -3.43 9.26 -17.39
N PRO A 54 -2.70 8.91 -16.30
CA PRO A 54 -3.38 8.42 -15.10
C PRO A 54 -4.43 9.44 -14.70
N CYS A 55 -5.53 9.02 -14.08
CA CYS A 55 -6.41 9.98 -13.41
C CYS A 55 -5.60 10.67 -12.31
N ARG A 56 -4.93 11.76 -12.69
CA ARG A 56 -4.48 12.79 -11.78
C ARG A 56 -5.77 13.29 -11.12
N PHE A 57 -5.67 13.60 -9.83
CA PHE A 57 -6.67 14.29 -9.00
C PHE A 57 -7.54 13.42 -8.06
N ALA A 58 -7.51 13.86 -6.80
CA ALA A 58 -8.40 13.59 -5.67
C ALA A 58 -8.15 12.41 -4.70
N CYS A 59 -7.23 11.47 -4.95
CA CYS A 59 -7.08 10.32 -4.01
C CYS A 59 -5.95 10.45 -2.98
N ARG A 60 -4.90 11.24 -3.23
CA ARG A 60 -3.71 11.29 -2.34
C ARG A 60 -3.53 12.56 -1.51
N SER A 61 -4.16 13.68 -1.88
CA SER A 61 -4.03 14.93 -1.12
C SER A 61 -4.90 16.05 -1.73
N SER A 62 -6.08 16.32 -1.18
CA SER A 62 -6.62 17.69 -1.28
C SER A 62 -7.43 18.02 -0.04
N LYS A 63 -7.02 19.09 0.66
CA LYS A 63 -7.78 19.76 1.72
C LYS A 63 -9.02 20.50 1.19
N THR A 64 -9.38 20.29 -0.07
CA THR A 64 -10.57 20.83 -0.71
C THR A 64 -11.24 19.75 -1.55
N PRO A 65 -12.58 19.63 -1.51
CA PRO A 65 -13.29 18.71 -2.38
C PRO A 65 -13.30 19.29 -3.79
N PHE A 66 -12.57 18.65 -4.70
CA PHE A 66 -12.78 18.89 -6.13
C PHE A 66 -14.11 18.21 -6.54
N PRO A 67 -14.92 18.80 -7.43
CA PRO A 67 -16.20 18.23 -7.77
C PRO A 67 -15.99 16.89 -8.50
N PRO A 68 -16.72 15.83 -8.13
CA PRO A 68 -16.66 14.51 -8.78
C PRO A 68 -17.03 14.55 -10.27
N ALA A 69 -17.46 15.69 -10.81
CA ALA A 69 -17.93 15.88 -12.18
C ALA A 69 -16.84 15.84 -13.27
N GLN A 70 -15.55 15.92 -12.94
CA GLN A 70 -14.48 15.91 -13.97
C GLN A 70 -13.85 14.53 -14.20
N CYS A 71 -13.94 13.60 -13.25
CA CYS A 71 -13.71 12.16 -13.53
C CYS A 71 -14.97 11.48 -14.09
N ASN A 72 -16.16 12.05 -13.81
CA ASN A 72 -17.44 11.54 -14.27
C ASN A 72 -17.97 12.33 -15.47
N LYS A 73 -17.56 11.96 -16.69
CA LYS A 73 -18.54 12.05 -17.80
C LYS A 73 -19.33 10.74 -17.80
N PRO A 74 -20.65 10.78 -17.54
CA PRO A 74 -21.51 9.60 -17.36
C PRO A 74 -21.76 8.80 -18.66
N GLY A 75 -20.98 9.02 -19.71
CA GLY A 75 -21.11 8.34 -21.01
C GLY A 75 -20.31 7.05 -21.16
N ASN A 76 -19.44 6.70 -20.21
CA ASN A 76 -18.60 5.50 -20.29
C ASN A 76 -18.98 4.47 -19.22
N ARG A 77 -20.28 4.13 -19.14
CA ARG A 77 -20.80 3.09 -18.26
C ARG A 77 -20.27 1.72 -18.69
N LYS A 78 -19.26 1.17 -18.00
CA LYS A 78 -18.88 -0.27 -17.90
C LYS A 78 -18.79 -1.12 -19.19
N VAL A 79 -18.92 -0.51 -20.34
CA VAL A 79 -18.74 -1.06 -21.67
C VAL A 79 -18.00 0.04 -22.41
N MET A 80 -16.95 -0.31 -23.14
CA MET A 80 -16.46 0.59 -24.18
C MET A 80 -17.56 0.70 -25.25
N ALA A 81 -18.55 1.57 -25.03
CA ALA A 81 -19.66 1.75 -25.97
C ALA A 81 -19.15 2.22 -27.36
N ASN A 82 -17.94 2.77 -27.41
CA ASN A 82 -17.36 3.34 -28.63
C ASN A 82 -15.95 2.81 -28.99
N SER A 83 -15.42 1.78 -28.32
CA SER A 83 -14.25 1.12 -28.92
C SER A 83 -14.76 0.28 -30.08
N PRO A 84 -14.23 0.46 -31.31
CA PRO A 84 -14.57 -0.44 -32.39
C PRO A 84 -14.29 -1.88 -31.94
N PRO A 85 -15.04 -2.88 -32.42
CA PRO A 85 -14.67 -4.28 -32.24
C PRO A 85 -13.33 -4.53 -32.96
N CYS A 86 -12.23 -4.18 -32.30
CA CYS A 86 -10.91 -4.21 -32.88
C CYS A 86 -10.37 -5.64 -32.79
N ARG A 87 -10.12 -6.22 -33.96
CA ARG A 87 -9.43 -7.52 -34.15
C ARG A 87 -7.97 -7.57 -33.65
N ARG A 88 -7.53 -6.58 -32.87
CA ARG A 88 -6.26 -6.46 -32.11
C ARG A 88 -6.17 -4.97 -31.74
N ASP A 89 -6.50 -4.61 -30.51
CA ASP A 89 -6.05 -3.30 -29.99
C ASP A 89 -4.52 -3.39 -29.87
N PRO A 90 -3.75 -2.65 -30.69
CA PRO A 90 -2.30 -2.77 -30.75
C PRO A 90 -1.63 -2.29 -29.47
N THR A 91 -2.36 -1.61 -28.60
CA THR A 91 -1.84 -1.09 -27.32
C THR A 91 -1.94 -2.10 -26.19
N LEU A 92 -2.71 -3.19 -26.36
CA LEU A 92 -2.82 -4.23 -25.35
C LEU A 92 -1.54 -5.06 -25.27
N GLN A 93 -1.07 -5.23 -24.06
CA GLN A 93 0.16 -5.96 -23.76
C GLN A 93 -0.14 -7.07 -22.76
N LEU A 94 0.60 -8.18 -22.85
CA LEU A 94 0.64 -9.16 -21.77
C LEU A 94 1.69 -8.71 -20.76
N THR A 95 1.48 -9.03 -19.48
CA THR A 95 2.50 -8.83 -18.46
C THR A 95 3.83 -9.48 -18.87
N THR A 96 4.88 -8.67 -18.89
CA THR A 96 6.26 -9.12 -19.14
C THR A 96 7.00 -9.47 -17.85
N SER A 97 6.47 -9.03 -16.71
CA SER A 97 6.97 -9.34 -15.37
C SER A 97 5.83 -9.89 -14.52
N HIS A 98 6.18 -10.67 -13.49
CA HIS A 98 5.19 -11.19 -12.55
C HIS A 98 4.83 -10.19 -11.46
N LEU A 99 5.67 -9.18 -11.19
CA LEU A 99 5.56 -8.32 -10.02
C LEU A 99 5.26 -6.86 -10.40
N TRP A 100 4.09 -6.37 -9.99
CA TRP A 100 3.60 -5.03 -10.33
C TRP A 100 3.21 -4.24 -9.08
N ASN A 101 3.42 -2.93 -9.09
CA ASN A 101 3.07 -2.07 -7.97
C ASN A 101 1.59 -1.70 -8.01
N LEU A 102 0.96 -1.57 -6.84
CA LEU A 102 -0.43 -1.16 -6.70
C LEU A 102 -0.50 0.31 -6.28
N PRO A 103 -0.92 1.23 -7.17
CA PRO A 103 -1.01 2.65 -6.85
C PRO A 103 -2.19 3.01 -5.95
N LEU A 104 -3.21 2.15 -5.85
CA LEU A 104 -4.42 2.34 -5.02
C LEU A 104 -5.22 3.59 -5.39
N ILE A 105 -5.41 3.83 -6.69
CA ILE A 105 -6.15 4.96 -7.28
C ILE A 105 -7.45 4.54 -7.97
N GLY A 106 -7.62 3.25 -8.28
CA GLY A 106 -8.78 2.67 -8.93
C GLY A 106 -9.51 1.64 -8.06
N LEU A 107 -10.06 0.62 -8.73
CA LEU A 107 -10.85 -0.45 -8.11
C LEU A 107 -10.03 -1.31 -7.14
N GLU A 108 -8.71 -1.41 -7.33
CA GLU A 108 -7.81 -2.16 -6.47
C GLU A 108 -7.88 -1.71 -5.01
N ARG A 109 -8.15 -0.42 -4.75
CA ARG A 109 -8.33 0.10 -3.39
C ARG A 109 -9.63 -0.41 -2.75
N LEU A 110 -10.73 -0.47 -3.52
CA LEU A 110 -11.99 -1.05 -3.05
C LEU A 110 -11.81 -2.53 -2.72
N LEU A 111 -11.10 -3.29 -3.58
CA LEU A 111 -10.82 -4.71 -3.34
C LEU A 111 -10.03 -4.92 -2.04
N LEU A 112 -9.00 -4.10 -1.79
CA LEU A 112 -8.25 -4.16 -0.53
C LEU A 112 -9.11 -3.78 0.68
N HIS A 113 -9.97 -2.76 0.57
CA HIS A 113 -10.91 -2.41 1.64
C HIS A 113 -11.90 -3.54 1.94
N GLN A 114 -12.41 -4.22 0.92
CA GLN A 114 -13.29 -5.38 1.08
C GLN A 114 -12.55 -6.57 1.72
N GLN A 115 -11.31 -6.84 1.31
CA GLN A 115 -10.48 -7.85 1.94
C GLN A 115 -10.23 -7.53 3.43
N LEU A 116 -9.90 -6.28 3.76
CA LEU A 116 -9.76 -5.83 5.14
C LEU A 116 -11.07 -6.02 5.93
N ALA A 117 -12.21 -5.61 5.37
CA ALA A 117 -13.51 -5.77 6.02
C ALA A 117 -13.81 -7.25 6.34
N LYS A 118 -13.52 -8.17 5.40
CA LYS A 118 -13.66 -9.61 5.62
C LYS A 118 -12.77 -10.10 6.77
N THR A 119 -11.49 -9.72 6.80
CA THR A 119 -10.57 -10.13 7.88
C THR A 119 -11.00 -9.63 9.27
N LEU A 120 -11.74 -8.52 9.32
CA LEU A 120 -12.24 -7.92 10.55
C LEU A 120 -13.69 -8.31 10.89
N ASN A 121 -14.31 -9.19 10.11
CA ASN A 121 -15.74 -9.53 10.21
C ASN A 121 -16.66 -8.29 10.20
N ARG A 122 -16.37 -7.34 9.31
CA ARG A 122 -17.12 -6.10 9.10
C ARG A 122 -17.87 -6.12 7.77
N PRO A 123 -18.96 -5.33 7.62
CA PRO A 123 -19.65 -5.21 6.34
C PRO A 123 -18.69 -4.70 5.26
N CYS A 124 -18.74 -5.35 4.09
CA CYS A 124 -17.92 -4.95 2.95
C CYS A 124 -18.40 -3.62 2.37
N PRO A 125 -17.50 -2.64 2.14
CA PRO A 125 -17.87 -1.40 1.47
C PRO A 125 -18.23 -1.67 0.01
N ASN A 126 -19.22 -0.92 -0.48
CA ASN A 126 -19.65 -0.96 -1.88
C ASN A 126 -18.97 0.12 -2.73
N ASP A 127 -18.41 1.16 -2.09
CA ASP A 127 -17.77 2.28 -2.76
C ASP A 127 -16.58 2.81 -1.94
N THR A 128 -15.65 3.51 -2.61
CA THR A 128 -14.53 4.21 -1.98
C THR A 128 -14.41 5.62 -2.55
N HIS A 129 -13.56 6.45 -1.94
CA HIS A 129 -13.25 7.77 -2.48
C HIS A 129 -12.41 7.74 -3.78
N CYS A 130 -12.16 6.57 -4.35
CA CYS A 130 -11.35 6.37 -5.55
C CYS A 130 -12.20 6.18 -6.81
N CYS A 131 -11.54 6.32 -7.96
CA CYS A 131 -12.20 6.21 -9.25
C CYS A 131 -12.39 4.73 -9.63
N ASN A 132 -13.34 4.03 -8.99
CA ASN A 132 -13.62 2.61 -9.23
C ASN A 132 -13.94 2.30 -10.71
N GLN A 133 -14.39 3.30 -11.47
CA GLN A 133 -14.73 3.19 -12.90
C GLN A 133 -13.53 2.95 -13.81
N ILE A 134 -12.32 3.27 -13.34
CA ILE A 134 -11.06 3.05 -14.08
C ILE A 134 -10.68 1.56 -14.08
N GLY A 135 -11.32 0.73 -13.25
CA GLY A 135 -10.96 -0.66 -13.05
C GLY A 135 -9.72 -0.81 -12.17
N ILE A 136 -9.13 -1.99 -12.19
CA ILE A 136 -7.91 -2.30 -11.44
C ILE A 136 -6.72 -1.68 -12.15
N VAL A 137 -5.97 -0.84 -11.42
CA VAL A 137 -4.76 -0.18 -11.92
C VAL A 137 -3.53 -0.80 -11.29
N ILE A 138 -2.50 -1.02 -12.12
CA ILE A 138 -1.17 -1.42 -11.71
C ILE A 138 -0.13 -0.47 -12.30
N CYS A 139 1.06 -0.37 -11.70
CA CYS A 139 2.18 0.36 -12.28
C CYS A 139 3.46 -0.47 -12.34
N ASP A 140 4.28 -0.18 -13.35
CA ASP A 140 5.62 -0.75 -13.48
C ASP A 140 6.62 -0.01 -12.56
N GLU A 141 7.91 -0.32 -12.73
CA GLU A 141 8.98 0.32 -11.96
C GLU A 141 9.33 1.73 -12.46
N ASN A 142 8.88 2.09 -13.66
CA ASN A 142 9.09 3.39 -14.28
C ASN A 142 7.89 4.33 -14.06
N ASP A 143 7.00 4.01 -13.13
CA ASP A 143 5.74 4.74 -12.86
C ASP A 143 4.80 4.88 -14.07
N SER A 144 4.87 3.93 -15.01
CA SER A 144 3.88 3.78 -16.08
C SER A 144 2.67 3.02 -15.59
N TYR A 145 1.47 3.56 -15.86
CA TYR A 145 0.21 3.01 -15.36
C TYR A 145 -0.49 2.15 -16.41
N TYR A 146 -1.09 1.06 -15.93
CA TYR A 146 -1.83 0.12 -16.76
C TYR A 146 -3.13 -0.29 -16.10
N GLN A 147 -4.17 -0.49 -16.92
CA GLN A 147 -5.44 -1.09 -16.51
C GLN A 147 -5.43 -2.58 -16.77
N LEU A 148 -5.96 -3.33 -15.81
CA LEU A 148 -6.17 -4.76 -15.96
C LEU A 148 -7.41 -5.04 -16.80
N CYS A 149 -7.21 -5.83 -17.85
CA CYS A 149 -8.23 -6.12 -18.85
C CYS A 149 -8.35 -7.61 -19.11
N CYS A 150 -9.46 -8.03 -19.70
CA CYS A 150 -9.63 -9.34 -20.30
C CYS A 150 -10.29 -9.24 -21.67
N ARG A 151 -10.16 -10.30 -22.47
CA ARG A 151 -10.91 -10.47 -23.70
C ARG A 151 -12.11 -11.34 -23.43
N LYS A 152 -13.30 -10.83 -23.75
CA LYS A 152 -14.55 -11.59 -23.74
C LYS A 152 -15.26 -11.41 -25.06
N SER A 153 -16.04 -12.40 -25.47
CA SER A 153 -16.99 -12.17 -26.55
C SER A 153 -18.08 -11.21 -26.08
N LEU A 154 -18.66 -10.45 -27.00
CA LEU A 154 -19.81 -9.59 -26.70
C LEU A 154 -20.95 -10.41 -26.06
N ARG A 155 -21.13 -11.66 -26.49
CA ARG A 155 -22.08 -12.60 -25.89
C ARG A 155 -21.80 -12.86 -24.41
N GLU A 156 -20.57 -13.21 -24.05
CA GLU A 156 -20.18 -13.48 -22.66
C GLU A 156 -20.39 -12.26 -21.78
N LEU A 157 -19.96 -11.08 -22.25
CA LEU A 157 -20.17 -9.81 -21.57
C LEU A 157 -21.66 -9.56 -21.29
N LEU A 158 -22.52 -9.72 -22.30
CA LEU A 158 -23.95 -9.51 -22.15
C LEU A 158 -24.57 -10.49 -21.15
N LEU A 159 -24.17 -11.76 -21.17
CA LEU A 159 -24.66 -12.77 -20.23
C LEU A 159 -24.23 -12.45 -18.78
N GLU A 160 -23.01 -11.98 -18.58
CA GLU A 160 -22.54 -11.55 -17.25
C GLU A 160 -23.26 -10.31 -16.74
N LEU A 161 -23.48 -9.32 -17.60
CA LEU A 161 -24.22 -8.10 -17.25
C LEU A 161 -25.68 -8.40 -16.90
N LEU A 162 -26.30 -9.35 -17.64
CA LEU A 162 -27.64 -9.87 -17.34
C LEU A 162 -27.69 -10.61 -16.00
N ALA A 163 -26.68 -11.42 -15.68
CA ALA A 163 -26.63 -12.19 -14.44
C ALA A 163 -26.36 -11.32 -13.20
N THR A 164 -25.61 -10.22 -13.35
CA THR A 164 -25.21 -9.34 -12.24
C THR A 164 -26.17 -8.20 -11.97
N ARG A 165 -26.94 -7.76 -12.95
CA ARG A 165 -27.91 -6.67 -12.82
C ARG A 165 -29.30 -7.19 -13.14
N ASN A 166 -30.07 -7.51 -12.10
CA ASN A 166 -31.48 -7.91 -12.20
C ASN A 166 -32.36 -6.92 -13.01
N ASN A 167 -31.88 -5.72 -13.29
CA ASN A 167 -32.46 -4.79 -14.26
C ASN A 167 -31.43 -4.45 -15.35
N LEU A 168 -31.81 -4.72 -16.60
CA LEU A 168 -31.10 -4.23 -17.78
C LEU A 168 -31.11 -2.69 -17.76
N GLN A 169 -29.93 -2.07 -17.71
CA GLN A 169 -29.83 -0.62 -17.90
C GLN A 169 -30.31 -0.25 -19.31
N GLU A 170 -30.96 0.89 -19.42
CA GLU A 170 -31.50 1.45 -20.68
C GLU A 170 -30.46 1.48 -21.81
N GLU A 171 -29.19 1.70 -21.47
CA GLU A 171 -28.06 1.67 -22.41
C GLU A 171 -27.77 0.27 -22.96
N LEU A 172 -27.97 -0.80 -22.18
CA LEU A 172 -27.87 -2.17 -22.68
C LEU A 172 -29.04 -2.49 -23.61
N HIS A 173 -30.24 -1.95 -23.35
CA HIS A 173 -31.36 -2.07 -24.27
C HIS A 173 -31.09 -1.38 -25.60
N LEU A 174 -30.48 -0.19 -25.58
CA LEU A 174 -30.06 0.52 -26.79
C LEU A 174 -28.98 -0.25 -27.56
N LEU A 175 -27.97 -0.78 -26.88
CA LEU A 175 -26.90 -1.58 -27.49
C LEU A 175 -27.46 -2.86 -28.12
N ILE A 176 -28.34 -3.56 -27.40
CA ILE A 176 -29.05 -4.75 -27.89
C ILE A 176 -29.89 -4.35 -29.12
N GLY A 177 -30.68 -3.28 -29.04
CA GLY A 177 -31.47 -2.77 -30.17
C GLY A 177 -30.64 -2.48 -31.42
N GLN A 178 -29.47 -1.84 -31.27
CA GLN A 178 -28.53 -1.59 -32.36
C GLN A 178 -27.95 -2.88 -32.97
N LEU A 179 -27.70 -3.90 -32.15
CA LEU A 179 -27.21 -5.20 -32.63
C LEU A 179 -28.27 -5.95 -33.43
N TYR A 180 -29.53 -5.93 -33.00
CA TYR A 180 -30.65 -6.58 -33.68
C TYR A 180 -31.18 -5.79 -34.90
N GLY A 181 -31.02 -4.47 -34.92
CA GLY A 181 -31.53 -3.58 -35.97
C GLY A 181 -30.87 -3.77 -37.34
N ASN A 182 -29.67 -4.36 -37.41
CA ASN A 182 -28.92 -4.53 -38.67
C ASN A 182 -29.08 -5.93 -39.30
N GLY A 183 -30.15 -6.66 -38.94
CA GLY A 183 -30.52 -7.94 -39.56
C GLY A 183 -29.97 -9.19 -38.85
N ARG A 184 -30.77 -10.27 -38.83
CA ARG A 184 -30.49 -11.52 -38.11
C ARG A 184 -29.27 -12.29 -38.63
N ASN A 185 -28.91 -12.12 -39.90
CA ASN A 185 -27.88 -12.92 -40.56
C ASN A 185 -26.45 -12.60 -40.07
N ASP A 186 -26.23 -11.43 -39.46
CA ASP A 186 -24.93 -10.97 -38.94
C ASP A 186 -24.88 -10.94 -37.40
N LEU A 187 -25.94 -11.39 -36.72
CA LEU A 187 -26.00 -11.34 -35.25
C LEU A 187 -25.02 -12.31 -34.59
N LYS A 188 -24.88 -13.53 -35.14
CA LYS A 188 -23.99 -14.55 -34.59
C LYS A 188 -22.53 -14.12 -34.67
N SER A 189 -22.12 -13.54 -35.80
CA SER A 189 -20.80 -12.96 -36.03
C SER A 189 -20.53 -11.80 -35.07
N ARG A 190 -21.51 -10.90 -34.85
CA ARG A 190 -21.37 -9.78 -33.91
C ARG A 190 -21.24 -10.20 -32.46
N LEU A 191 -22.06 -11.15 -32.04
CA LEU A 191 -22.00 -11.70 -30.68
C LEU A 191 -20.68 -12.43 -30.41
N SER A 192 -20.04 -12.97 -31.45
CA SER A 192 -18.70 -13.56 -31.36
C SER A 192 -17.54 -12.54 -31.38
N LEU A 193 -17.81 -11.25 -31.57
CA LEU A 193 -16.76 -10.23 -31.55
C LEU A 193 -16.10 -10.17 -30.17
N SER A 194 -14.78 -10.30 -30.15
CA SER A 194 -13.99 -10.13 -28.94
C SER A 194 -13.86 -8.64 -28.62
N VAL A 195 -14.20 -8.29 -27.39
CA VAL A 195 -14.10 -6.94 -26.83
C VAL A 195 -13.18 -6.99 -25.63
N CYS A 196 -12.40 -5.92 -25.45
CA CYS A 196 -11.59 -5.73 -24.25
C CYS A 196 -12.49 -5.19 -23.12
N TYR A 197 -12.44 -5.83 -21.95
CA TYR A 197 -13.28 -5.50 -20.79
C TYR A 197 -12.40 -5.27 -19.56
N LEU A 198 -12.75 -4.29 -18.73
CA LEU A 198 -12.05 -4.00 -17.47
C LEU A 198 -12.44 -5.04 -16.42
N GLN A 199 -11.47 -5.66 -15.76
CA GLN A 199 -11.78 -6.65 -14.74
C GLN A 199 -12.30 -6.00 -13.45
N ASP A 200 -13.38 -6.57 -12.90
CA ASP A 200 -13.94 -6.16 -11.61
C ASP A 200 -13.22 -6.83 -10.40
N THR A 201 -12.43 -7.87 -10.65
CA THR A 201 -11.68 -8.63 -9.64
C THR A 201 -10.28 -8.98 -10.14
N LEU A 202 -9.32 -9.17 -9.24
CA LEU A 202 -8.03 -9.75 -9.60
C LEU A 202 -8.19 -11.21 -10.06
N PRO A 203 -7.28 -11.74 -10.89
CA PRO A 203 -7.21 -13.15 -11.22
C PRO A 203 -7.16 -14.02 -9.96
N PRO A 204 -7.73 -15.22 -9.97
CA PRO A 204 -7.83 -16.06 -8.78
C PRO A 204 -6.47 -16.55 -8.26
N ASP A 205 -5.45 -16.59 -9.11
CA ASP A 205 -4.08 -16.96 -8.79
C ASP A 205 -3.20 -15.75 -8.42
N ALA A 206 -3.70 -14.52 -8.50
CA ALA A 206 -2.94 -13.33 -8.15
C ALA A 206 -2.78 -13.20 -6.62
N LEU A 207 -1.60 -12.75 -6.18
CA LEU A 207 -1.27 -12.61 -4.76
C LEU A 207 -0.89 -11.17 -4.41
N PHE A 208 -1.42 -10.66 -3.30
CA PHE A 208 -0.93 -9.41 -2.72
C PHE A 208 0.40 -9.66 -2.01
N VAL A 209 1.42 -8.87 -2.38
CA VAL A 209 2.78 -9.04 -1.89
C VAL A 209 3.39 -7.69 -1.53
N ILE A 210 4.41 -7.72 -0.68
CA ILE A 210 5.22 -6.56 -0.30
C ILE A 210 6.63 -6.81 -0.83
N ARG A 211 7.16 -5.87 -1.63
CA ARG A 211 8.57 -5.91 -2.05
C ARG A 211 9.48 -5.77 -0.85
N ARG A 212 10.60 -6.48 -0.86
CA ARG A 212 11.61 -6.40 0.19
C ARG A 212 12.04 -4.96 0.47
N THR A 213 12.27 -4.17 -0.57
CA THR A 213 12.65 -2.76 -0.46
C THR A 213 11.61 -1.92 0.28
N HIS A 214 10.32 -2.17 0.03
CA HIS A 214 9.22 -1.49 0.72
C HIS A 214 9.12 -1.93 2.19
N LEU A 215 9.33 -3.22 2.46
CA LEU A 215 9.33 -3.76 3.83
C LEU A 215 10.50 -3.22 4.66
N GLU A 216 11.71 -3.20 4.08
CA GLU A 216 12.89 -2.63 4.74
C GLU A 216 12.68 -1.14 5.04
N ALA A 217 12.17 -0.36 4.09
CA ALA A 217 11.85 1.05 4.31
C ALA A 217 10.79 1.25 5.41
N PHE A 218 9.78 0.39 5.46
CA PHE A 218 8.77 0.39 6.52
C PHE A 218 9.41 0.08 7.88
N LEU A 219 10.23 -0.95 7.98
CA LEU A 219 10.94 -1.31 9.20
C LEU A 219 11.86 -0.19 9.68
N THR A 220 12.62 0.47 8.80
CA THR A 220 13.48 1.60 9.20
C THR A 220 12.69 2.75 9.82
N ARG A 221 11.47 3.03 9.32
CA ARG A 221 10.59 4.06 9.89
C ARG A 221 9.99 3.66 11.24
N HIS A 222 9.70 2.38 11.41
CA HIS A 222 9.05 1.82 12.59
C HIS A 222 10.02 1.22 13.61
N GLN A 223 11.33 1.24 13.34
CA GLN A 223 12.33 0.89 14.34
C GLN A 223 12.11 1.81 15.55
N PRO A 224 11.91 1.23 16.75
CA PRO A 224 11.92 2.04 17.94
C PRO A 224 13.27 2.76 17.94
N LYS A 225 13.26 4.10 17.91
CA LYS A 225 14.46 4.85 18.28
C LYS A 225 14.82 4.31 19.65
N SER A 226 15.85 3.47 19.74
CA SER A 226 16.45 3.05 20.99
C SER A 226 17.14 4.29 21.57
N LYS A 227 16.34 5.27 21.97
CA LYS A 227 16.73 6.11 23.08
C LYS A 227 16.71 5.14 24.24
N GLU A 228 17.85 4.55 24.53
CA GLU A 228 18.13 3.90 25.81
C GLU A 228 17.76 4.92 26.88
N ARG A 229 16.50 4.90 27.28
CA ARG A 229 15.92 5.98 28.08
C ARG A 229 16.25 5.60 29.51
N ILE A 230 17.35 6.13 30.02
CA ILE A 230 17.71 6.02 31.44
C ILE A 230 16.45 6.34 32.25
N THR A 231 15.99 5.38 33.05
CA THR A 231 14.77 5.53 33.86
C THR A 231 15.00 6.60 34.93
N SER A 232 13.94 7.19 35.50
CA SER A 232 14.12 8.18 36.57
C SER A 232 14.81 7.59 37.80
N ALA A 233 14.56 6.31 38.11
CA ALA A 233 15.22 5.60 39.19
C ALA A 233 16.73 5.47 38.96
N LEU A 234 17.15 5.04 37.77
CA LEU A 234 18.57 4.98 37.41
C LEU A 234 19.22 6.36 37.35
N SER A 235 18.48 7.38 36.88
CA SER A 235 18.94 8.78 36.87
C SER A 235 19.24 9.28 38.30
N ARG A 236 18.35 8.98 39.25
CA ARG A 236 18.53 9.32 40.68
C ARG A 236 19.69 8.55 41.32
N LEU A 237 19.81 7.26 41.04
CA LEU A 237 20.92 6.44 41.53
C LEU A 237 22.26 6.96 40.99
N LEU A 238 22.32 7.29 39.69
CA LEU A 238 23.50 7.88 39.07
C LEU A 238 23.86 9.23 39.71
N TRP A 239 22.88 10.09 39.94
CA TRP A 239 23.09 11.38 40.59
C TRP A 239 23.62 11.21 42.02
N LEU A 240 23.01 10.32 42.82
CA LEU A 240 23.45 10.01 44.18
C LEU A 240 24.88 9.45 44.20
N ALA A 241 25.19 8.52 43.28
CA ALA A 241 26.51 7.94 43.16
C ALA A 241 27.56 9.01 42.83
N CYS A 242 27.23 9.99 41.99
CA CYS A 242 28.12 11.11 41.70
C CYS A 242 28.28 12.05 42.90
N LYS A 243 27.16 12.41 43.57
CA LYS A 243 27.15 13.35 44.70
C LYS A 243 27.90 12.85 45.94
N HIS A 244 27.89 11.54 46.17
CA HIS A 244 28.57 10.93 47.32
C HIS A 244 29.98 10.41 46.98
N ASN A 245 30.47 10.62 45.75
CA ASN A 245 31.81 10.20 45.38
C ASN A 245 32.84 11.24 45.86
N PRO A 246 33.80 10.87 46.73
CA PRO A 246 34.80 11.79 47.25
C PRO A 246 35.77 12.33 46.19
N LEU A 247 35.81 11.73 44.99
CA LEU A 247 36.65 12.15 43.87
C LEU A 247 35.95 13.12 42.91
N LEU A 248 34.63 13.34 43.08
CA LEU A 248 33.83 14.20 42.21
C LEU A 248 33.35 15.42 43.00
N ASP A 249 33.86 16.59 42.63
CA ASP A 249 33.45 17.85 43.26
C ASP A 249 32.08 18.33 42.76
N ASP A 250 31.40 19.16 43.56
CA ASP A 250 30.09 19.73 43.21
C ASP A 250 30.10 20.54 41.91
N GLU A 251 31.23 21.19 41.58
CA GLU A 251 31.41 21.87 40.29
C GLU A 251 31.38 20.90 39.09
N MET A 252 31.76 19.63 39.28
CA MET A 252 31.76 18.63 38.22
C MET A 252 30.35 18.14 37.86
N LEU A 253 29.44 18.15 38.84
CA LEU A 253 28.02 17.84 38.62
C LEU A 253 27.34 18.87 37.72
N GLU A 254 27.77 20.14 37.79
CA GLU A 254 27.30 21.20 36.91
C GLU A 254 27.88 21.12 35.48
N HIS A 255 28.99 20.39 35.32
CA HIS A 255 29.76 20.30 34.06
C HIS A 255 29.86 18.85 33.54
N PRO A 256 28.74 18.25 33.06
CA PRO A 256 28.65 16.83 32.72
C PRO A 256 29.65 16.33 31.68
N TYR A 257 30.21 17.20 30.84
CA TYR A 257 31.26 16.80 29.88
C TYR A 257 32.57 16.36 30.57
N LYS A 258 32.88 16.88 31.76
CA LYS A 258 34.06 16.43 32.53
C LYS A 258 33.86 15.04 33.13
N LEU A 259 32.62 14.73 33.53
CA LEU A 259 32.23 13.42 34.05
C LEU A 259 32.27 12.33 32.97
N LEU A 260 31.98 12.68 31.72
CA LEU A 260 32.02 11.75 30.60
C LEU A 260 33.39 11.05 30.47
N ASN A 261 34.47 11.83 30.47
CA ASN A 261 35.83 11.30 30.37
C ASN A 261 36.18 10.37 31.54
N ILE A 262 35.70 10.69 32.74
CA ILE A 262 35.93 9.85 33.93
C ILE A 262 35.21 8.51 33.79
N PHE A 263 33.95 8.52 33.39
CA PHE A 263 33.19 7.28 33.18
C PHE A 263 33.77 6.42 32.05
N GLU A 264 34.27 7.03 30.98
CA GLU A 264 34.95 6.30 29.91
C GLU A 264 36.26 5.67 30.40
N CYS A 265 37.03 6.36 31.24
CA CYS A 265 38.25 5.81 31.85
C CYS A 265 37.93 4.65 32.79
N TRP A 266 36.99 4.81 33.72
CA TRP A 266 36.58 3.73 34.63
C TRP A 266 36.01 2.52 33.86
N ALA A 267 35.21 2.77 32.82
CA ALA A 267 34.71 1.69 31.97
C ALA A 267 35.86 0.93 31.30
N ARG A 268 36.87 1.65 30.78
CA ARG A 268 38.03 1.05 30.13
C ARG A 268 38.88 0.21 31.10
N GLU A 269 39.06 0.67 32.33
CA GLU A 269 39.79 -0.07 33.38
C GLU A 269 39.11 -1.42 33.70
N GLU A 270 37.79 -1.45 33.68
CA GLU A 270 36.98 -2.66 33.88
C GLU A 270 36.72 -3.46 32.58
N GLY A 271 37.38 -3.10 31.47
CA GLY A 271 37.21 -3.77 30.17
C GLY A 271 35.85 -3.56 29.51
N MET A 272 35.07 -2.57 29.96
CA MET A 272 33.79 -2.19 29.39
C MET A 272 33.95 -1.11 28.30
N HIS A 273 33.23 -1.26 27.19
CA HIS A 273 33.11 -0.21 26.18
C HIS A 273 31.75 0.48 26.33
N LEU A 274 31.76 1.74 26.77
CA LEU A 274 30.56 2.49 27.08
C LEU A 274 30.37 3.64 26.07
N PRO A 275 29.52 3.48 25.04
CA PRO A 275 29.24 4.54 24.06
C PRO A 275 28.25 5.56 24.67
N LEU A 276 28.68 6.25 25.72
CA LEU A 276 27.86 7.23 26.42
C LEU A 276 28.02 8.60 25.75
N SER A 277 26.91 9.29 25.48
CA SER A 277 26.98 10.67 24.97
C SER A 277 26.92 11.67 26.12
N GLY A 278 27.64 12.79 26.01
CA GLY A 278 27.58 13.87 27.00
C GLY A 278 26.17 14.44 27.21
N GLU A 279 25.34 14.45 26.15
CA GLU A 279 23.93 14.87 26.25
C GLU A 279 23.10 13.86 27.05
N THR A 280 23.30 12.56 26.84
CA THR A 280 22.62 11.51 27.62
C THR A 280 22.94 11.64 29.11
N LEU A 281 24.22 11.85 29.43
CA LEU A 281 24.70 11.99 30.80
C LEU A 281 24.13 13.25 31.47
N LYS A 282 24.17 14.40 30.78
CA LYS A 282 23.58 15.65 31.25
C LYS A 282 22.10 15.49 31.56
N THR A 283 21.35 14.89 30.64
CA THR A 283 19.90 14.72 30.78
C THR A 283 19.57 13.78 31.95
N ALA A 284 20.37 12.75 32.18
CA ALA A 284 20.21 11.83 33.30
C ALA A 284 20.49 12.52 34.65
N LEU A 285 21.58 13.28 34.77
CA LEU A 285 21.93 13.98 36.01
C LEU A 285 20.91 15.06 36.38
N GLN A 286 20.47 15.87 35.41
CA GLN A 286 19.42 16.88 35.62
C GLN A 286 18.10 16.27 36.08
N ARG A 287 17.75 15.10 35.52
CA ARG A 287 16.52 14.38 35.89
C ARG A 287 16.63 13.68 37.25
N GLY A 288 17.84 13.29 37.64
CA GLY A 288 18.13 12.60 38.90
C GLY A 288 18.24 13.54 40.10
N ALA A 289 18.58 14.81 39.87
CA ALA A 289 18.68 15.81 40.93
C ALA A 289 17.34 15.97 41.69
N PRO A 290 17.38 16.19 43.01
CA PRO A 290 16.19 16.53 43.79
C PRO A 290 15.61 17.87 43.31
N PRO A 291 14.27 18.06 43.43
CA PRO A 291 13.60 19.31 43.10
C PRO A 291 14.00 20.46 44.04
#